data_AF-A0A2M4DPD5-F1
#
_entry.id   AF-A0A2M4DPD5-F1
#
_cell.length_a   1.000
_cell.length_b   1.000
_cell.length_c   1.000
_cell.angle_alpha   90.00
_cell.angle_beta   90.00
_cell.angle_gamma   90.00
#
_symmetry.space_group_name_H-M   'P 1'
#
loop_
_entity.id
_entity.type
_entity.pdbx_description
1 polymer ?
#
loop_
_entity_poly.entity_id
_entity_poly.type
_entity_poly.pdbx_seq_one_letter_code
_entity_poly.pdbx_strand_id
1 'polypeptide(L)'
;MHLVAYLLFYGLYTLLSSRSYSREEMILSAFIALKPSERWLECAYEAEGPLYLLTMSLALHTPELWTRHKLIHLRRLIAIGHARHVSPNTVCKFLAPSDKRPKDYSIYKPYLMFWGLIDLIYRDAFRTVTTPKDEDWPISLFNYIRRNDESLLKSADNTLQTFSDEYLPCASFGEFCDVAGLLGDIENPDGWIEELLQALPSPGSSNSGGSSGGAGAGTSSGGTGGE
;
A
#
# COMPACT_ATOMS: atom_id res chain seq x y z
N MET A 1 -4.66 4.60 22.17
CA MET A 1 -3.51 4.53 21.25
C MET A 1 -2.25 3.95 21.87
N HIS A 2 -2.04 4.02 23.19
CA HIS A 2 -0.81 3.54 23.86
C HIS A 2 -0.40 2.10 23.54
N LEU A 3 -1.35 1.19 23.31
CA LEU A 3 -1.07 -0.21 22.98
C LEU A 3 -0.27 -0.40 21.67
N VAL A 4 -0.35 0.54 20.73
CA VAL A 4 0.26 0.42 19.39
C VAL A 4 1.78 0.23 19.47
N ALA A 5 2.47 1.02 20.30
CA ALA A 5 3.92 0.91 20.46
C ALA A 5 4.35 -0.45 21.02
N TYR A 6 3.57 -1.00 21.96
CA TYR A 6 3.84 -2.32 22.52
C TYR A 6 3.59 -3.46 21.52
N LEU A 7 2.50 -3.38 20.74
CA LEU A 7 2.25 -4.36 19.67
C LEU A 7 3.35 -4.33 18.61
N LEU A 8 3.80 -3.14 18.23
CA LEU A 8 4.92 -2.97 17.30
C LEU A 8 6.23 -3.51 17.89
N PHE A 9 6.49 -3.28 19.18
CA PHE A 9 7.64 -3.86 19.89
C PHE A 9 7.64 -5.39 19.81
N TYR A 10 6.49 -6.04 20.05
CA TYR A 10 6.37 -7.50 19.93
C TYR A 10 6.50 -7.99 18.48
N GLY A 11 5.95 -7.26 17.51
CA GLY A 11 6.13 -7.55 16.09
C GLY A 11 7.61 -7.51 15.70
N LEU A 12 8.32 -6.44 16.07
CA LEU A 12 9.75 -6.30 15.86
C LEU A 12 10.56 -7.38 16.57
N TYR A 13 10.24 -7.69 17.84
CA TYR A 13 10.87 -8.79 18.56
C TYR A 13 10.75 -10.11 17.80
N THR A 14 9.57 -10.39 17.24
CA THR A 14 9.29 -11.61 16.47
C THR A 14 10.10 -11.63 15.17
N LEU A 15 10.13 -10.52 14.43
CA LEU A 15 10.92 -10.39 13.20
C LEU A 15 12.43 -10.58 13.44
N LEU A 16 12.95 -9.98 14.51
CA LEU A 16 14.36 -10.03 14.86
C LEU A 16 14.77 -11.41 15.38
N SER A 17 13.97 -12.00 16.28
CA SER A 17 14.25 -13.33 16.84
C SER A 17 14.15 -14.44 15.81
N SER A 18 13.18 -14.35 14.89
CA SER A 18 13.05 -15.29 13.77
C SER A 18 13.99 -14.99 12.60
N ARG A 19 14.68 -13.84 12.62
CA ARG A 19 15.54 -13.34 11.52
C ARG A 19 14.82 -13.30 10.17
N SER A 20 13.54 -12.97 10.18
CA SER A 20 12.68 -12.96 8.99
C SER A 20 12.53 -11.60 8.32
N TYR A 21 13.01 -10.51 8.93
CA TYR A 21 12.80 -9.14 8.43
C TYR A 21 13.26 -8.93 6.97
N SER A 22 14.38 -9.50 6.52
CA SER A 22 14.81 -9.39 5.12
C SER A 22 13.85 -10.06 4.13
N ARG A 23 13.23 -11.18 4.53
CA ARG A 23 12.20 -11.85 3.71
C ARG A 23 10.95 -11.00 3.63
N GLU A 24 10.50 -10.48 4.76
CA GLU A 24 9.30 -9.62 4.82
C GLU A 24 9.51 -8.31 4.05
N GLU A 25 10.72 -7.74 4.09
CA GLU A 25 11.10 -6.57 3.30
C GLU A 25 11.08 -6.86 1.79
N MET A 26 11.54 -8.04 1.34
CA MET A 26 11.42 -8.46 -0.05
C MET A 26 9.95 -8.58 -0.48
N ILE A 27 9.07 -9.13 0.38
CA ILE A 27 7.64 -9.23 0.11
C ILE A 27 7.01 -7.84 -0.02
N LEU A 28 7.32 -6.93 0.92
CA LEU A 28 6.82 -5.57 0.91
C LEU A 28 7.32 -4.78 -0.32
N SER A 29 8.58 -4.94 -0.69
CA SER A 29 9.16 -4.36 -1.90
C SER A 29 8.48 -4.86 -3.17
N ALA A 30 8.22 -6.16 -3.27
CA ALA A 30 7.49 -6.75 -4.38
C ALA A 30 6.04 -6.22 -4.46
N PHE A 31 5.39 -6.05 -3.31
CA PHE A 31 4.06 -5.45 -3.22
C PHE A 31 4.04 -4.00 -3.73
N ILE A 32 5.04 -3.20 -3.38
CA ILE A 32 5.17 -1.80 -3.82
C ILE A 32 5.45 -1.71 -5.31
N ALA A 33 6.31 -2.58 -5.84
CA ALA A 33 6.69 -2.59 -7.25
C ALA A 33 5.60 -3.13 -8.18
N LEU A 34 4.59 -3.83 -7.64
CA LEU A 34 3.54 -4.46 -8.44
C LEU A 34 2.64 -3.42 -9.11
N LYS A 35 2.66 -3.35 -10.44
CA LYS A 35 1.76 -2.51 -11.24
C LYS A 35 0.29 -2.95 -11.14
N PRO A 36 -0.68 -2.04 -11.41
CA PRO A 36 -2.10 -2.37 -11.46
C PRO A 36 -2.37 -3.62 -12.29
N SER A 37 -3.04 -4.60 -11.69
CA SER A 37 -3.26 -5.94 -12.22
C SER A 37 -4.40 -6.62 -11.45
N GLU A 38 -4.85 -7.80 -11.90
CA GLU A 38 -5.91 -8.57 -11.21
C GLU A 38 -5.56 -8.80 -9.74
N ARG A 39 -4.25 -9.00 -9.47
CA ARG A 39 -3.71 -9.20 -8.13
C ARG A 39 -3.99 -8.04 -7.17
N TRP A 40 -4.11 -6.80 -7.66
CA TRP A 40 -4.49 -5.65 -6.82
C TRP A 40 -5.90 -5.80 -6.25
N LEU A 41 -6.80 -6.44 -6.98
CA LEU A 41 -8.19 -6.67 -6.59
C LEU A 41 -8.34 -7.97 -5.80
N GLU A 42 -7.66 -9.04 -6.23
CA GLU A 42 -7.75 -10.35 -5.57
C GLU A 42 -7.24 -10.32 -4.12
N CYS A 43 -6.20 -9.52 -3.84
CA CYS A 43 -5.62 -9.38 -2.50
C CYS A 43 -6.54 -8.67 -1.49
N ALA A 44 -7.72 -8.21 -1.92
CA ALA A 44 -8.64 -7.48 -1.07
C ALA A 44 -9.11 -8.28 0.15
N TYR A 45 -9.10 -9.61 0.11
CA TYR A 45 -9.61 -10.46 1.20
C TYR A 45 -8.52 -11.26 1.93
N GLU A 46 -7.27 -11.06 1.56
CA GLU A 46 -6.16 -11.83 2.12
C GLU A 46 -5.72 -11.31 3.48
N ALA A 47 -5.37 -12.23 4.37
CA ALA A 47 -4.82 -11.90 5.68
C ALA A 47 -3.51 -11.11 5.55
N GLU A 48 -2.61 -11.58 4.69
CA GLU A 48 -1.33 -10.91 4.36
C GLU A 48 -1.48 -9.91 3.20
N GLY A 49 -2.68 -9.32 3.07
CA GLY A 49 -3.03 -8.36 2.03
C GLY A 49 -2.55 -6.92 2.32
N PRO A 50 -3.07 -5.92 1.61
CA PRO A 50 -2.58 -4.54 1.68
C PRO A 50 -2.65 -3.88 3.06
N LEU A 51 -3.63 -4.24 3.90
CA LEU A 51 -3.74 -3.73 5.27
C LEU A 51 -2.60 -4.27 6.16
N TYR A 52 -2.29 -5.56 6.03
CA TYR A 52 -1.15 -6.17 6.72
C TYR A 52 0.17 -5.57 6.25
N LEU A 53 0.38 -5.49 4.93
CA LEU A 53 1.62 -4.97 4.37
C LEU A 53 1.83 -3.48 4.66
N LEU A 54 0.76 -2.69 4.74
CA LEU A 54 0.83 -1.33 5.25
C LEU A 54 1.25 -1.30 6.73
N THR A 55 0.70 -2.18 7.58
CA THR A 55 1.13 -2.28 8.98
C THR A 55 2.60 -2.67 9.09
N MET A 56 3.04 -3.63 8.27
CA MET A 56 4.43 -4.09 8.22
C MET A 56 5.40 -2.99 7.80
N SER A 57 4.95 -1.99 7.04
CA SER A 57 5.79 -0.85 6.69
C SER A 57 6.35 -0.16 7.94
N LEU A 58 5.57 -0.01 9.03
CA LEU A 58 6.06 0.58 10.28
C LEU A 58 7.34 -0.10 10.81
N ALA A 59 7.40 -1.42 10.68
CA ALA A 59 8.52 -2.23 11.17
C ALA A 59 9.69 -2.30 10.19
N LEU A 60 9.46 -2.07 8.90
CA LEU A 60 10.41 -2.38 7.82
C LEU A 60 10.90 -1.15 7.04
N HIS A 61 10.15 -0.05 7.02
CA HIS A 61 10.50 1.17 6.32
C HIS A 61 10.83 2.30 7.29
N THR A 62 11.97 2.94 7.01
CA THR A 62 12.32 4.24 7.58
C THR A 62 11.29 5.32 7.20
N PRO A 63 11.22 6.45 7.93
CA PRO A 63 10.37 7.58 7.54
C PRO A 63 10.63 8.07 6.10
N GLU A 64 11.86 7.98 5.62
CA GLU A 64 12.27 8.34 4.26
C GLU A 64 11.71 7.35 3.22
N LEU A 65 11.76 6.05 3.50
CA LEU A 65 11.13 5.02 2.66
C LEU A 65 9.60 5.14 2.68
N TRP A 66 9.01 5.38 3.84
CA TRP A 66 7.57 5.64 3.97
C TRP A 66 7.15 6.80 3.08
N THR A 67 7.83 7.95 3.17
CA THR A 67 7.52 9.14 2.35
C THR A 67 7.55 8.82 0.86
N ARG A 68 8.50 8.01 0.40
CA ARG A 68 8.61 7.56 -1.00
C ARG A 68 7.49 6.64 -1.45
N HIS A 69 6.89 5.87 -0.54
CA HIS A 69 5.98 4.77 -0.88
C HIS A 69 4.55 4.95 -0.38
N LYS A 70 4.27 5.92 0.49
CA LYS A 70 2.98 6.11 1.16
C LYS A 70 1.79 6.24 0.19
N LEU A 71 1.99 6.87 -0.96
CA LEU A 71 0.96 7.00 -2.01
C LEU A 71 0.64 5.68 -2.70
N ILE A 72 1.61 4.77 -2.82
CA ILE A 72 1.37 3.43 -3.39
C ILE A 72 0.47 2.66 -2.43
N HIS A 73 0.75 2.70 -1.12
CA HIS A 73 -0.15 2.12 -0.12
C HIS A 73 -1.55 2.74 -0.19
N LEU A 74 -1.66 4.07 -0.31
CA LEU A 74 -2.95 4.75 -0.43
C LEU A 74 -3.76 4.25 -1.63
N ARG A 75 -3.13 4.15 -2.81
CA ARG A 75 -3.77 3.59 -4.01
C ARG A 75 -4.24 2.15 -3.80
N ARG A 76 -3.41 1.31 -3.18
CA ARG A 76 -3.76 -0.08 -2.89
C ARG A 76 -4.96 -0.19 -1.95
N LEU A 77 -5.03 0.70 -0.96
CA LEU A 77 -6.15 0.75 -0.02
C LEU A 77 -7.47 1.19 -0.66
N ILE A 78 -7.43 2.22 -1.51
CA ILE A 78 -8.59 2.63 -2.31
C ILE A 78 -9.05 1.48 -3.22
N ALA A 79 -8.11 0.79 -3.89
CA ALA A 79 -8.43 -0.33 -4.77
C ALA A 79 -9.14 -1.48 -4.03
N ILE A 80 -8.65 -1.89 -2.85
CA ILE A 80 -9.32 -2.96 -2.09
C ILE A 80 -10.65 -2.52 -1.47
N GLY A 81 -10.76 -1.26 -1.04
CA GLY A 81 -12.02 -0.73 -0.53
C GLY A 81 -13.10 -0.70 -1.61
N HIS A 82 -12.70 -0.28 -2.80
CA HIS A 82 -13.55 -0.31 -3.99
C HIS A 82 -13.95 -1.75 -4.36
N ALA A 83 -12.97 -2.66 -4.49
CA ALA A 83 -13.20 -4.06 -4.84
C ALA A 83 -14.18 -4.73 -3.87
N ARG A 84 -14.01 -4.51 -2.57
CA ARG A 84 -14.90 -5.04 -1.52
C ARG A 84 -16.32 -4.53 -1.62
N HIS A 85 -16.48 -3.27 -2.02
CA HIS A 85 -17.80 -2.67 -2.19
C HIS A 85 -18.53 -3.23 -3.42
N VAL A 86 -17.85 -3.37 -4.55
CA VAL A 86 -18.46 -3.84 -5.80
C VAL A 86 -18.63 -5.36 -5.87
N SER A 87 -17.85 -6.12 -5.09
CA SER A 87 -17.86 -7.58 -5.10
C SER A 87 -17.87 -8.17 -3.67
N PRO A 88 -18.84 -7.84 -2.81
CA PRO A 88 -18.77 -8.12 -1.37
C PRO A 88 -18.64 -9.60 -0.99
N ASN A 89 -19.15 -10.50 -1.83
CA ASN A 89 -19.24 -11.93 -1.55
C ASN A 89 -18.34 -12.81 -2.44
N THR A 90 -17.44 -12.21 -3.24
CA THR A 90 -16.59 -12.95 -4.17
C THR A 90 -15.26 -12.25 -4.38
N VAL A 91 -14.25 -13.02 -4.79
CA VAL A 91 -12.96 -12.45 -5.17
C VAL A 91 -13.14 -11.60 -6.42
N CYS A 92 -12.79 -10.32 -6.32
CA CYS A 92 -12.82 -9.39 -7.44
C CYS A 92 -11.54 -9.54 -8.28
N LYS A 93 -11.67 -9.80 -9.58
CA LYS A 93 -10.53 -9.88 -10.51
C LYS A 93 -10.45 -8.72 -11.49
N PHE A 94 -11.59 -8.10 -11.77
CA PHE A 94 -11.75 -6.99 -12.69
C PHE A 94 -12.91 -6.11 -12.25
N LEU A 95 -12.89 -4.86 -12.68
CA LEU A 95 -13.99 -3.92 -12.51
C LEU A 95 -14.75 -3.81 -13.82
N ALA A 96 -16.07 -4.03 -13.78
CA ALA A 96 -16.93 -3.73 -14.91
C ALA A 96 -16.82 -2.22 -15.27
N PRO A 97 -17.00 -1.81 -16.53
CA PRO A 97 -16.90 -0.41 -16.91
C PRO A 97 -17.80 0.53 -16.09
N SER A 98 -18.99 0.05 -15.68
CA SER A 98 -19.91 0.78 -14.79
C SER A 98 -19.37 0.98 -13.37
N ASP A 99 -18.46 0.12 -12.93
CA ASP A 99 -17.90 0.14 -11.58
C ASP A 99 -16.65 1.01 -11.46
N LYS A 100 -15.98 1.34 -12.57
CA LYS A 100 -14.78 2.20 -12.61
C LYS A 100 -15.03 3.69 -12.31
N ARG A 101 -16.13 4.01 -11.61
CA ARG A 101 -16.45 5.36 -11.17
C ARG A 101 -16.23 5.46 -9.65
N PRO A 102 -15.69 6.59 -9.15
CA PRO A 102 -15.61 6.83 -7.71
C PRO A 102 -16.95 6.58 -7.03
N LYS A 103 -16.91 5.91 -5.88
CA LYS A 103 -18.08 5.67 -5.02
C LYS A 103 -18.14 6.75 -3.94
N ASP A 104 -19.17 6.68 -3.09
CA ASP A 104 -19.29 7.58 -1.96
C ASP A 104 -18.07 7.53 -1.03
N TYR A 105 -17.68 8.66 -0.46
CA TYR A 105 -16.51 8.77 0.42
C TYR A 105 -16.57 7.77 1.59
N SER A 106 -17.75 7.46 2.12
CA SER A 106 -17.93 6.49 3.21
C SER A 106 -17.40 5.10 2.88
N ILE A 107 -17.33 4.73 1.60
CA ILE A 107 -16.76 3.45 1.14
C ILE A 107 -15.25 3.41 1.34
N TYR A 108 -14.58 4.55 1.13
CA TYR A 108 -13.13 4.67 1.22
C TYR A 108 -12.65 5.06 2.63
N LYS A 109 -13.50 5.78 3.38
CA LYS A 109 -13.16 6.35 4.70
C LYS A 109 -12.48 5.35 5.64
N PRO A 110 -12.95 4.12 5.87
CA PRO A 110 -12.27 3.19 6.80
C PRO A 110 -10.81 2.91 6.42
N TYR A 111 -10.52 2.84 5.12
CA TYR A 111 -9.18 2.58 4.60
C TYR A 111 -8.30 3.81 4.69
N LEU A 112 -8.86 4.98 4.38
CA LEU A 112 -8.18 6.28 4.55
C LEU A 112 -7.84 6.54 6.01
N MET A 113 -8.75 6.22 6.93
CA MET A 113 -8.52 6.32 8.37
C MET A 113 -7.37 5.39 8.81
N PHE A 114 -7.35 4.15 8.31
CA PHE A 114 -6.26 3.24 8.61
C PHE A 114 -4.92 3.75 8.08
N TRP A 115 -4.89 4.28 6.84
CA TRP A 115 -3.70 4.91 6.28
C TRP A 115 -3.25 6.13 7.09
N GLY A 116 -4.17 7.01 7.44
CA GLY A 116 -3.91 8.23 8.20
C GLY A 116 -3.31 7.92 9.57
N LEU A 117 -3.79 6.87 10.22
CA LEU A 117 -3.22 6.43 11.49
C LEU A 117 -1.75 5.99 11.35
N ILE A 118 -1.41 5.27 10.28
CA ILE A 118 -0.03 4.84 10.01
C ILE A 118 0.86 6.05 9.72
N ASP A 119 0.39 6.99 8.89
CA ASP A 119 1.12 8.22 8.58
C ASP A 119 1.36 9.07 9.83
N LEU A 120 0.37 9.20 10.71
CA LEU A 120 0.52 9.88 12.00
C LEU A 120 1.54 9.19 12.91
N ILE A 121 1.59 7.85 12.94
CA ILE A 121 2.60 7.13 13.73
C ILE A 121 4.01 7.47 13.21
N TYR A 122 4.22 7.51 11.89
CA TYR A 122 5.50 7.95 11.32
C TYR A 122 5.85 9.38 11.74
N ARG A 123 4.88 10.29 11.63
CA ARG A 123 5.07 11.72 11.92
C ARG A 123 5.35 12.01 13.39
N ASP A 124 4.63 11.35 14.29
CA ASP A 124 4.63 11.67 15.71
C ASP A 124 5.60 10.79 16.50
N ALA A 125 5.57 9.47 16.28
CA ALA A 125 6.33 8.52 17.08
C ALA A 125 7.76 8.27 16.56
N PHE A 126 7.97 8.35 15.24
CA PHE A 126 9.26 7.98 14.61
C PHE A 126 10.16 9.16 14.26
N ARG A 127 9.69 10.40 14.44
CA ARG A 127 10.38 11.64 14.04
C ARG A 127 11.83 11.75 14.51
N THR A 128 12.13 11.20 15.67
CA THR A 128 13.45 11.29 16.32
C THR A 128 14.24 9.98 16.29
N VAL A 129 13.73 8.95 15.60
CA VAL A 129 14.43 7.68 15.46
C VAL A 129 15.54 7.83 14.43
N THR A 130 16.76 7.53 14.83
CA THR A 130 17.92 7.52 13.93
C THR A 130 18.31 6.09 13.60
N THR A 131 18.57 5.81 12.33
CA THR A 131 19.12 4.51 11.89
C THR A 131 20.37 4.73 11.05
N PRO A 132 21.45 3.94 11.22
CA PRO A 132 22.66 4.07 10.40
C PRO A 132 22.41 3.79 8.91
N LYS A 133 21.52 2.85 8.62
CA LYS A 133 21.15 2.40 7.28
C LYS A 133 19.69 1.96 7.27
N ASP A 134 19.04 2.06 6.11
CA ASP A 134 17.65 1.62 5.94
C ASP A 134 17.46 0.14 6.37
N GLU A 135 18.43 -0.75 6.08
CA GLU A 135 18.39 -2.18 6.46
C GLU A 135 18.41 -2.42 7.98
N ASP A 136 18.92 -1.47 8.76
CA ASP A 136 19.02 -1.55 10.21
C ASP A 136 17.75 -1.06 10.92
N TRP A 137 16.77 -0.54 10.17
CA TRP A 137 15.55 0.05 10.71
C TRP A 137 14.84 -0.81 11.77
N PRO A 138 14.58 -2.11 11.55
CA PRO A 138 13.91 -2.94 12.54
C PRO A 138 14.66 -2.99 13.88
N ILE A 139 16.00 -3.03 13.84
CA ILE A 139 16.86 -3.07 15.02
C ILE A 139 16.88 -1.70 15.71
N SER A 140 17.03 -0.62 14.95
CA SER A 140 17.02 0.75 15.47
C SER A 140 15.69 1.06 16.16
N LEU A 141 14.57 0.75 15.51
CA LEU A 141 13.24 1.00 16.03
C LEU A 141 12.94 0.14 17.27
N PHE A 142 13.33 -1.13 17.28
CA PHE A 142 13.17 -2.00 18.44
C PHE A 142 13.87 -1.43 19.69
N ASN A 143 15.12 -0.99 19.52
CA ASN A 143 15.88 -0.37 20.61
C ASN A 143 15.31 0.99 21.02
N TYR A 144 14.83 1.77 20.07
CA TYR A 144 14.20 3.05 20.33
C TYR A 144 12.95 2.88 21.19
N ILE A 145 12.02 2.00 20.79
CA ILE A 145 10.76 1.79 21.53
C ILE A 145 11.04 1.37 22.97
N ARG A 146 11.99 0.45 23.16
CA ARG A 146 12.40 -0.02 24.49
C ARG A 146 12.89 1.09 25.43
N ARG A 147 13.46 2.17 24.89
CA ARG A 147 14.14 3.21 25.68
C ARG A 147 13.34 4.50 25.82
N ASN A 148 12.26 4.66 25.07
CA ASN A 148 11.57 5.94 24.90
C ASN A 148 10.07 5.86 25.23
N ASP A 149 9.67 4.98 26.15
CA ASP A 149 8.28 4.67 26.51
C ASP A 149 7.44 5.92 26.82
N GLU A 150 7.90 6.80 27.72
CA GLU A 150 7.18 8.03 28.08
C GLU A 150 6.92 8.94 26.88
N SER A 151 7.92 9.13 26.02
CA SER A 151 7.78 9.94 24.81
C SER A 151 6.82 9.33 23.79
N LEU A 152 6.76 7.99 23.72
CA LEU A 152 5.85 7.26 22.85
C LEU A 152 4.41 7.32 23.35
N LEU A 153 4.20 7.31 24.67
CA LEU A 153 2.87 7.54 25.26
C LEU A 153 2.35 8.95 24.91
N LYS A 154 3.20 9.96 25.07
CA LYS A 154 2.84 11.34 24.67
C LYS A 154 2.57 11.47 23.17
N SER A 155 3.38 10.81 22.34
CA SER A 155 3.16 10.78 20.88
C SER A 155 1.83 10.11 20.54
N ALA A 156 1.49 9.02 21.21
CA ALA A 156 0.22 8.32 21.03
C ALA A 156 -1.00 9.16 21.45
N ASP A 157 -0.88 10.01 22.48
CA ASP A 157 -1.93 10.97 22.85
C ASP A 157 -2.11 12.03 21.75
N ASN A 158 -1.01 12.59 21.24
CA ASN A 158 -1.04 13.56 20.14
C ASN A 158 -1.64 12.98 18.86
N THR A 159 -1.23 11.75 18.51
CA THR A 159 -1.78 11.01 17.36
C THR A 159 -3.28 10.80 17.54
N LEU A 160 -3.75 10.38 18.73
CA LEU A 160 -5.17 10.17 18.97
C LEU A 160 -5.97 11.49 18.85
N GLN A 161 -5.43 12.59 19.40
CA GLN A 161 -6.07 13.89 19.32
C GLN A 161 -6.23 14.34 17.86
N THR A 162 -5.12 14.37 17.11
CA THR A 162 -5.13 14.77 15.69
C THR A 162 -6.07 13.88 14.88
N PHE A 163 -5.99 12.57 15.09
CA PHE A 163 -6.83 11.62 14.38
C PHE A 163 -8.33 11.86 14.66
N SER A 164 -8.69 12.15 15.90
CA SER A 164 -10.08 12.33 16.31
C SER A 164 -10.65 13.67 15.85
N ASP A 165 -9.84 14.73 15.91
CA ASP A 165 -10.29 16.10 15.68
C ASP A 165 -10.18 16.52 14.21
N GLU A 166 -9.22 15.97 13.46
CA GLU A 166 -8.93 16.40 12.08
C GLU A 166 -9.31 15.31 11.06
N TYR A 167 -8.90 14.06 11.28
CA TYR A 167 -9.13 12.98 10.31
C TYR A 167 -10.57 12.43 10.34
N LEU A 168 -11.09 12.09 11.52
CA LEU A 168 -12.44 11.52 11.63
C LEU A 168 -13.55 12.45 11.10
N PRO A 169 -13.50 13.79 11.26
CA PRO A 169 -14.53 14.68 10.74
C PRO A 169 -14.52 14.85 9.22
N CYS A 170 -13.43 14.49 8.53
CA CYS A 170 -13.38 14.56 7.07
C CYS A 170 -14.60 13.86 6.44
N ALA A 171 -15.23 14.55 5.50
CA ALA A 171 -16.44 14.16 4.76
C ALA A 171 -16.18 13.97 3.25
N SER A 172 -14.99 14.32 2.77
CA SER A 172 -14.55 14.07 1.40
C SER A 172 -13.08 13.62 1.31
N PHE A 173 -12.68 13.09 0.16
CA PHE A 173 -11.28 12.73 -0.09
C PHE A 173 -10.38 13.97 -0.19
N GLY A 174 -10.90 15.09 -0.72
CA GLY A 174 -10.16 16.35 -0.76
C GLY A 174 -9.83 16.88 0.64
N GLU A 175 -10.80 16.87 1.56
CA GLU A 175 -10.56 17.25 2.97
C GLU A 175 -9.55 16.32 3.64
N PHE A 176 -9.65 15.01 3.38
CA PHE A 176 -8.64 14.05 3.86
C PHE A 176 -7.24 14.38 3.33
N CYS A 177 -7.11 14.69 2.04
CA CYS A 177 -5.84 15.06 1.43
C CYS A 177 -5.26 16.35 2.01
N ASP A 178 -6.10 17.32 2.36
CA ASP A 178 -5.68 18.56 3.03
C ASP A 178 -5.09 18.25 4.42
N VAL A 179 -5.89 17.58 5.28
CA VAL A 179 -5.48 17.19 6.64
C VAL A 179 -4.23 16.30 6.63
N ALA A 180 -4.13 15.38 5.68
CA ALA A 180 -2.99 14.48 5.53
C ALA A 180 -1.75 15.15 4.88
N GLY A 181 -1.82 16.43 4.50
CA GLY A 181 -0.73 17.14 3.85
C GLY A 181 -0.35 16.55 2.48
N LEU A 182 -1.32 16.01 1.76
CA LEU A 182 -1.15 15.34 0.46
C LEU A 182 -1.44 16.24 -0.73
N LEU A 183 -1.96 17.46 -0.54
CA LEU A 183 -2.31 18.36 -1.65
C LEU A 183 -1.12 18.76 -2.53
N GLY A 184 0.11 18.68 -2.00
CA GLY A 184 1.33 18.87 -2.80
C GLY A 184 1.63 17.70 -3.74
N ASP A 185 1.22 16.49 -3.39
CA ASP A 185 1.42 15.28 -4.20
C ASP A 185 0.17 14.87 -5.01
N ILE A 186 -1.02 15.35 -4.60
CA ILE A 186 -2.33 15.07 -5.19
C ILE A 186 -3.03 16.41 -5.43
N GLU A 187 -2.78 17.00 -6.60
CA GLU A 187 -3.35 18.31 -6.97
C GLU A 187 -4.87 18.27 -7.20
N ASN A 188 -5.39 17.16 -7.76
CA ASN A 188 -6.82 16.94 -8.00
C ASN A 188 -7.28 15.62 -7.35
N PRO A 189 -7.76 15.66 -6.09
CA PRO A 189 -8.17 14.47 -5.35
C PRO A 189 -9.25 13.63 -6.06
N ASP A 190 -10.26 14.28 -6.65
CA ASP A 190 -11.36 13.59 -7.34
C ASP A 190 -10.87 12.90 -8.61
N GLY A 191 -10.10 13.63 -9.44
CA GLY A 191 -9.49 13.06 -10.64
C GLY A 191 -8.52 11.92 -10.33
N TRP A 192 -7.80 12.01 -9.22
CA TRP A 192 -6.83 10.99 -8.81
C TRP A 192 -7.47 9.64 -8.49
N ILE A 193 -8.63 9.62 -7.83
CA ILE A 193 -9.38 8.36 -7.61
C ILE A 193 -9.91 7.83 -8.95
N GLU A 194 -10.45 8.70 -9.81
CA GLU A 194 -10.94 8.28 -11.12
C GLU A 194 -9.84 7.63 -11.96
N GLU A 195 -8.68 8.27 -12.08
CA GLU A 195 -7.51 7.74 -12.78
C GLU A 195 -7.07 6.38 -12.23
N LEU A 196 -7.03 6.24 -10.90
CA LEU A 196 -6.72 4.97 -10.24
C LEU A 196 -7.71 3.88 -10.64
N LEU A 197 -9.01 4.16 -10.60
CA LEU A 197 -10.05 3.18 -10.95
C LEU A 197 -10.02 2.82 -12.43
N GLN A 198 -9.72 3.78 -13.31
CA GLN A 198 -9.57 3.53 -14.75
C GLN A 198 -8.37 2.62 -15.05
N ALA A 199 -7.28 2.74 -14.30
CA ALA A 199 -6.08 1.92 -14.44
C ALA A 199 -6.24 0.45 -13.96
N LEU A 200 -7.29 0.13 -13.19
CA LEU A 200 -7.55 -1.23 -12.72
C LEU A 200 -8.06 -2.14 -13.85
N PRO A 201 -7.90 -3.48 -13.75
CA PRO A 201 -8.33 -4.40 -14.80
C PRO A 201 -9.82 -4.33 -15.14
N SER A 202 -10.16 -4.58 -16.40
CA SER A 202 -11.55 -4.70 -16.89
C SER A 202 -11.79 -6.03 -17.59
N PRO A 203 -13.05 -6.50 -17.68
CA PRO A 203 -13.37 -7.69 -18.48
C PRO A 203 -12.86 -7.51 -19.91
N GLY A 204 -12.08 -8.48 -20.41
CA GLY A 204 -11.59 -8.48 -21.79
C GLY A 204 -10.36 -7.60 -22.05
N SER A 205 -9.83 -6.87 -21.05
CA SER A 205 -8.51 -6.25 -21.16
C SER A 205 -7.44 -7.35 -20.97
N SER A 206 -7.17 -8.13 -22.01
CA SER A 206 -6.00 -9.00 -22.01
C SER A 206 -4.76 -8.11 -21.91
N ASN A 207 -3.95 -8.35 -20.88
CA ASN A 207 -2.65 -7.72 -20.74
C ASN A 207 -1.78 -8.21 -21.91
N SER A 208 -1.80 -7.47 -23.02
CA SER A 208 -0.97 -7.69 -24.20
C SER A 208 0.48 -7.27 -23.91
N GLY A 209 1.07 -7.88 -22.88
CA GLY A 209 2.50 -7.84 -22.58
C GLY A 209 3.28 -8.94 -23.31
N GLY A 210 2.85 -9.31 -24.52
CA GLY A 210 3.47 -10.33 -25.34
C GLY A 210 3.55 -9.90 -26.81
N SER A 211 4.42 -8.95 -27.12
CA SER A 211 4.97 -8.82 -28.49
C SER A 211 6.14 -9.80 -28.56
N SER A 212 6.12 -10.92 -29.28
CA SER A 212 5.89 -11.14 -30.71
C SER A 212 6.94 -10.44 -31.59
N GLY A 213 7.72 -11.26 -32.30
CA GLY A 213 8.72 -10.89 -33.30
C GLY A 213 9.74 -12.03 -33.50
N GLY A 214 9.70 -12.85 -34.54
CA GLY A 214 8.82 -12.87 -35.70
C GLY A 214 8.94 -14.21 -36.44
N ALA A 215 7.85 -14.61 -37.09
CA ALA A 215 7.88 -15.56 -38.19
C ALA A 215 7.76 -14.75 -39.49
N GLY A 216 8.79 -14.83 -40.34
CA GLY A 216 8.82 -14.29 -41.69
C GLY A 216 9.16 -15.40 -42.67
N ALA A 217 8.26 -15.64 -43.64
CA ALA A 217 8.16 -16.80 -44.50
C ALA A 217 9.06 -16.79 -45.76
N GLY A 218 9.13 -17.96 -46.42
CA GLY A 218 9.42 -18.15 -47.86
C GLY A 218 10.85 -18.61 -48.16
N THR A 219 11.15 -19.57 -49.06
CA THR A 219 10.44 -20.10 -50.23
C THR A 219 11.18 -21.31 -50.83
N SER A 220 10.42 -22.36 -51.19
CA SER A 220 10.44 -23.23 -52.39
C SER A 220 11.70 -23.87 -53.03
N SER A 221 11.43 -25.06 -53.62
CA SER A 221 12.12 -25.86 -54.66
C SER A 221 13.14 -26.90 -54.15
N GLY A 222 13.18 -28.19 -54.54
CA GLY A 222 12.52 -28.94 -55.62
C GLY A 222 13.59 -29.63 -56.49
N GLY A 223 13.66 -30.97 -56.49
CA GLY A 223 14.45 -31.80 -57.45
C GLY A 223 15.51 -32.70 -56.80
N THR A 224 15.35 -34.04 -56.72
CA THR A 224 15.67 -35.11 -57.71
C THR A 224 17.07 -35.75 -57.57
N GLY A 225 17.10 -37.04 -57.16
CA GLY A 225 17.79 -38.15 -57.84
C GLY A 225 19.32 -38.37 -57.72
N GLY A 226 19.70 -39.62 -57.39
CA GLY A 226 21.03 -40.26 -57.60
C GLY A 226 21.98 -40.10 -56.40
N GLU A 227 22.69 -41.11 -55.87
CA GLU A 227 22.93 -42.54 -56.17
C GLU A 227 22.94 -43.33 -54.85
#